data_AF-A0A4V5PJW2-F1
#
_entry.id   AF-A0A4V5PJW2-F1
#
_cell.length_a   1.000
_cell.length_b   1.000
_cell.length_c   1.000
_cell.angle_alpha   90.00
_cell.angle_beta   90.00
_cell.angle_gamma   90.00
#
_symmetry.space_group_name_H-M   'P 1'
#
loop_
_entity.id
_entity.type
_entity.pdbx_description
1 polymer ?
#
loop_
_entity_poly.entity_id
_entity_poly.type
_entity_poly.pdbx_seq_one_letter_code
_entity_poly.pdbx_strand_id
1 'polypeptide(L)'
;MRYLSLAALKVAFANLFGERHAALVLSGAGKTYEPILLAKKQQIDTLPGALTGGKPLAEAIAEADDLHDGFGAAIWHLTEAYGRWPKAPPHVRAAIERVRAAFIPQLDDLQATYVKEVHAAIENRKRLESLKADLQLIPVADGRTLLDWVEGYVGAAEQIGALLSQRADADTGARRDAGRIRTATLAVLGRFRGALGDEIAVNPALPRDLDAQVFGFIDQLGQMRADALASKHASTAEPAPEGTP
;
A
#
# COMPACT_ATOMS: atom_id res chain seq x y z
N MET A 1 -20.28 15.26 2.92
CA MET A 1 -19.89 13.87 3.29
C MET A 1 -19.89 12.82 2.15
N ARG A 2 -20.64 12.97 1.06
CA ARG A 2 -20.74 11.97 -0.05
C ARG A 2 -19.39 11.52 -0.63
N TYR A 3 -18.37 12.37 -0.59
CA TYR A 3 -17.07 12.13 -1.21
C TYR A 3 -16.05 11.40 -0.32
N LEU A 4 -16.33 11.17 0.96
CA LEU A 4 -15.38 10.49 1.87
C LEU A 4 -15.10 9.05 1.45
N SER A 5 -13.84 8.66 1.32
CA SER A 5 -13.42 7.26 1.12
C SER A 5 -13.29 6.51 2.44
N LEU A 6 -13.09 5.19 2.37
CA LEU A 6 -12.73 4.39 3.55
C LEU A 6 -11.42 4.85 4.19
N ALA A 7 -10.43 5.25 3.37
CA ALA A 7 -9.19 5.86 3.85
C ALA A 7 -9.44 7.15 4.65
N ALA A 8 -10.24 8.05 4.07
CA ALA A 8 -10.61 9.29 4.74
C ALA A 8 -11.44 9.01 6.01
N LEU A 9 -12.30 7.99 6.01
CA LEU A 9 -13.06 7.57 7.18
C LEU A 9 -12.17 7.01 8.30
N LYS A 10 -11.09 6.27 7.98
CA LYS A 10 -10.09 5.85 8.99
C LYS A 10 -9.45 7.05 9.67
N VAL A 11 -8.97 8.00 8.87
CA VAL A 11 -8.33 9.23 9.38
C VAL A 11 -9.32 10.07 10.19
N ALA A 12 -10.54 10.24 9.67
CA ALA A 12 -11.63 10.93 10.35
C ALA A 12 -11.95 10.32 11.71
N PHE A 13 -12.07 8.99 11.79
CA PHE A 13 -12.35 8.32 13.06
C PHE A 13 -11.17 8.32 14.03
N ALA A 14 -9.93 8.23 13.56
CA ALA A 14 -8.76 8.41 14.42
C ALA A 14 -8.76 9.80 15.07
N ASN A 15 -9.07 10.85 14.32
CA ASN A 15 -9.17 12.21 14.85
C ASN A 15 -10.39 12.39 15.78
N LEU A 16 -11.56 11.84 15.39
CA LEU A 16 -12.80 11.95 16.17
C LEU A 16 -12.69 11.28 17.55
N PHE A 17 -12.10 10.09 17.62
CA PHE A 17 -11.91 9.34 18.87
C PHE A 17 -10.60 9.68 19.60
N GLY A 18 -9.77 10.53 19.01
CA GLY A 18 -8.57 11.10 19.64
C GLY A 18 -8.83 12.56 20.04
N GLU A 19 -8.31 13.48 19.24
CA GLU A 19 -8.31 14.93 19.51
C GLU A 19 -9.69 15.54 19.73
N ARG A 20 -10.73 15.02 19.05
CA ARG A 20 -12.11 15.58 19.11
C ARG A 20 -13.05 14.78 19.99
N HIS A 21 -12.54 13.81 20.75
CA HIS A 21 -13.39 12.93 21.57
C HIS A 21 -14.18 13.69 22.62
N ALA A 22 -13.57 14.69 23.26
CA ALA A 22 -14.23 15.55 24.24
C ALA A 22 -15.44 16.30 23.65
N ALA A 23 -15.32 16.80 22.40
CA ALA A 23 -16.42 17.46 21.71
C ALA A 23 -17.53 16.46 21.32
N LEU A 24 -17.15 15.24 20.89
CA LEU A 24 -18.11 14.17 20.61
C LEU A 24 -18.99 13.90 21.82
N VAL A 25 -18.41 13.67 23.01
CA VAL A 25 -19.18 13.25 24.20
C VAL A 25 -19.81 14.40 24.98
N LEU A 26 -19.69 15.64 24.50
CA LEU A 26 -20.28 16.82 25.15
C LEU A 26 -21.83 16.82 25.06
N SER A 27 -22.38 16.21 24.01
CA SER A 27 -23.82 16.15 23.73
C SER A 27 -24.42 14.78 24.06
N GLY A 28 -25.73 14.73 24.33
CA GLY A 28 -26.47 13.49 24.52
C GLY A 28 -26.52 12.65 23.25
N ALA A 29 -26.70 13.30 22.09
CA ALA A 29 -26.61 12.68 20.77
C ALA A 29 -25.22 12.06 20.56
N GLY A 30 -24.17 12.79 20.89
CA GLY A 30 -22.80 12.31 20.80
C GLY A 30 -22.55 11.04 21.61
N LYS A 31 -22.94 11.02 22.89
CA LYS A 31 -22.87 9.81 23.74
C LYS A 31 -23.68 8.64 23.19
N THR A 32 -24.83 8.92 22.57
CA THR A 32 -25.70 7.89 21.97
C THR A 32 -25.05 7.26 20.73
N TYR A 33 -24.43 8.07 19.88
CA TYR A 33 -23.83 7.62 18.63
C TYR A 33 -22.39 7.12 18.77
N GLU A 34 -21.67 7.51 19.82
CA GLU A 34 -20.30 7.08 20.12
C GLU A 34 -20.07 5.55 19.97
N PRO A 35 -20.81 4.66 20.65
CA PRO A 35 -20.60 3.22 20.52
C PRO A 35 -20.89 2.70 19.11
N ILE A 36 -21.86 3.31 18.40
CA ILE A 36 -22.20 2.94 17.02
C ILE A 36 -21.07 3.32 16.07
N LEU A 37 -20.52 4.53 16.22
CA LEU A 37 -19.40 5.02 15.43
C LEU A 37 -18.12 4.23 15.72
N LEU A 38 -17.90 3.80 16.97
CA LEU A 38 -16.76 2.97 17.34
C LEU A 38 -16.85 1.58 16.69
N ALA A 39 -18.05 0.98 16.67
CA ALA A 39 -18.27 -0.28 15.94
C ALA A 39 -18.04 -0.12 14.43
N LYS A 40 -18.41 1.03 13.84
CA LYS A 40 -18.08 1.34 12.44
C LYS A 40 -16.60 1.54 12.20
N LYS A 41 -15.88 2.19 13.12
CA LYS A 41 -14.43 2.30 13.07
C LYS A 41 -13.78 0.91 13.07
N GLN A 42 -14.17 0.03 14.00
CA GLN A 42 -13.66 -1.34 14.06
C GLN A 42 -13.92 -2.12 12.77
N GLN A 43 -15.13 -2.02 12.19
CA GLN A 43 -15.45 -2.64 10.90
C GLN A 43 -14.58 -2.13 9.75
N ILE A 44 -14.18 -0.86 9.78
CA ILE A 44 -13.28 -0.28 8.77
C ILE A 44 -11.82 -0.69 9.04
N ASP A 45 -11.42 -0.81 10.30
CA ASP A 45 -10.06 -1.21 10.68
C ASP A 45 -9.75 -2.66 10.30
N THR A 46 -10.75 -3.56 10.34
CA THR A 46 -10.61 -4.96 9.93
C THR A 46 -10.62 -5.19 8.43
N LEU A 47 -10.92 -4.16 7.61
CA LEU A 47 -10.84 -4.30 6.16
C LEU A 47 -9.38 -4.42 5.70
N PRO A 48 -9.10 -5.25 4.69
CA PRO A 48 -7.78 -5.34 4.07
C PRO A 48 -7.20 -3.96 3.72
N GLY A 49 -5.90 -3.78 3.93
CA GLY A 49 -5.19 -2.52 3.61
C GLY A 49 -5.42 -2.05 2.17
N ALA A 50 -5.50 -3.00 1.24
CA ALA A 50 -5.86 -2.82 -0.16
C ALA A 50 -7.19 -2.05 -0.41
N LEU A 51 -8.14 -2.10 0.53
CA LEU A 51 -9.47 -1.51 0.42
C LEU A 51 -9.62 -0.22 1.24
N THR A 52 -8.66 0.08 2.11
CA THR A 52 -8.72 1.22 3.03
C THR A 52 -7.57 2.21 2.87
N GLY A 53 -6.52 1.90 2.11
CA GLY A 53 -5.47 2.85 1.71
C GLY A 53 -5.81 3.51 0.38
N GLY A 54 -5.67 4.83 0.29
CA GLY A 54 -5.79 5.57 -0.99
C GLY A 54 -4.63 5.35 -1.96
N LYS A 55 -3.62 4.56 -1.58
CA LYS A 55 -2.41 4.22 -2.34
C LYS A 55 -2.12 2.71 -2.21
N PRO A 56 -2.89 1.82 -2.87
CA PRO A 56 -3.02 0.43 -2.44
C PRO A 56 -2.38 -0.53 -3.45
N LEU A 57 -1.51 -1.44 -2.97
CA LEU A 57 -0.90 -2.56 -3.71
C LEU A 57 0.03 -2.21 -4.88
N ALA A 58 -0.32 -1.28 -5.77
CA ALA A 58 0.50 -0.95 -6.93
C ALA A 58 1.85 -0.32 -6.53
N GLU A 59 1.86 0.61 -5.56
CA GLU A 59 3.10 1.17 -5.02
C GLU A 59 3.92 0.10 -4.29
N ALA A 60 3.29 -0.78 -3.49
CA ALA A 60 4.00 -1.86 -2.81
C ALA A 60 4.55 -2.94 -3.76
N ILE A 61 3.85 -3.20 -4.87
CA ILE A 61 4.36 -4.06 -5.95
C ILE A 61 5.56 -3.38 -6.61
N ALA A 62 5.46 -2.09 -6.95
CA ALA A 62 6.57 -1.33 -7.52
C ALA A 62 7.79 -1.26 -6.58
N GLU A 63 7.60 -1.08 -5.28
CA GLU A 63 8.71 -1.11 -4.31
C GLU A 63 9.37 -2.49 -4.21
N ALA A 64 8.57 -3.57 -4.23
CA ALA A 64 9.11 -4.93 -4.23
C ALA A 64 9.84 -5.25 -5.54
N ASP A 65 9.33 -4.72 -6.66
CA ASP A 65 9.94 -4.78 -8.00
C ASP A 65 11.28 -4.04 -8.04
N ASP A 66 11.33 -2.81 -7.55
CA ASP A 66 12.56 -2.02 -7.43
C ASP A 66 13.64 -2.74 -6.60
N LEU A 67 13.23 -3.42 -5.52
CA LEU A 67 14.13 -4.22 -4.70
C LEU A 67 14.61 -5.48 -5.43
N HIS A 68 13.70 -6.19 -6.10
CA HIS A 68 14.02 -7.36 -6.91
C HIS A 68 15.06 -7.01 -7.98
N ASP A 69 14.80 -5.97 -8.77
CA ASP A 69 15.70 -5.50 -9.82
C ASP A 69 17.01 -4.98 -9.28
N GLY A 70 16.97 -4.24 -8.16
CA GLY A 70 18.15 -3.74 -7.47
C GLY A 70 19.09 -4.88 -7.05
N PHE A 71 18.56 -5.93 -6.40
CA PHE A 71 19.35 -7.10 -6.04
C PHE A 71 19.83 -7.87 -7.27
N GLY A 72 18.95 -8.11 -8.25
CA GLY A 72 19.26 -8.85 -9.45
C GLY A 72 20.38 -8.20 -10.27
N ALA A 73 20.34 -6.88 -10.45
CA ALA A 73 21.38 -6.11 -11.13
C ALA A 73 22.71 -6.15 -10.34
N ALA A 74 22.65 -6.04 -9.02
CA ALA A 74 23.84 -6.15 -8.17
C ALA A 74 24.50 -7.54 -8.29
N ILE A 75 23.71 -8.62 -8.26
CA ILE A 75 24.18 -10.00 -8.46
C ILE A 75 24.84 -10.14 -9.84
N TRP A 76 24.21 -9.64 -10.90
CA TRP A 76 24.76 -9.68 -12.25
C TRP A 76 26.12 -8.98 -12.35
N HIS A 77 26.20 -7.72 -11.91
CA HIS A 77 27.44 -6.96 -12.01
C HIS A 77 28.57 -7.55 -11.16
N LEU A 78 28.25 -8.08 -9.98
CA LEU A 78 29.23 -8.76 -9.14
C LEU A 78 29.76 -10.02 -9.82
N THR A 79 28.88 -10.86 -10.36
CA THR A 79 29.29 -12.09 -11.06
C THR A 79 30.12 -11.80 -12.29
N GLU A 80 29.79 -10.75 -13.04
CA GLU A 80 30.61 -10.26 -14.17
C GLU A 80 31.99 -9.76 -13.73
N ALA A 81 32.07 -9.02 -12.63
CA ALA A 81 33.33 -8.51 -12.11
C ALA A 81 34.27 -9.66 -11.69
N TYR A 82 33.76 -10.63 -10.93
CA TYR A 82 34.54 -11.81 -10.54
C TYR A 82 34.91 -12.68 -11.74
N GLY A 83 34.01 -12.82 -12.72
CA GLY A 83 34.26 -13.54 -13.96
C GLY A 83 35.37 -12.90 -14.81
N ARG A 84 35.51 -11.57 -14.78
CA ARG A 84 36.57 -10.87 -15.53
C ARG A 84 37.86 -10.67 -14.76
N TRP A 85 37.84 -10.80 -13.43
CA TRP A 85 39.02 -10.58 -12.60
C TRP A 85 40.13 -11.60 -12.94
N PRO A 86 41.30 -11.17 -13.46
CA PRO A 86 42.32 -12.11 -13.93
C PRO A 86 42.93 -12.99 -12.83
N LYS A 87 42.82 -12.57 -11.57
CA LYS A 87 43.37 -13.29 -10.41
C LYS A 87 42.30 -13.98 -9.56
N ALA A 88 41.05 -14.09 -10.04
CA ALA A 88 40.02 -14.81 -9.32
C ALA A 88 40.43 -16.28 -9.13
N PRO A 89 40.40 -16.81 -7.90
CA PRO A 89 40.69 -18.23 -7.65
C PRO A 89 39.78 -19.12 -8.50
N PRO A 90 40.27 -20.27 -9.03
CA PRO A 90 39.47 -21.13 -9.91
C PRO A 90 38.14 -21.59 -9.29
N HIS A 91 38.14 -21.89 -7.98
CA HIS A 91 36.92 -22.32 -7.29
C HIS A 91 35.89 -21.18 -7.13
N VAL A 92 36.35 -19.94 -6.91
CA VAL A 92 35.47 -18.76 -6.85
C VAL A 92 34.88 -18.46 -8.22
N ARG A 93 35.69 -18.55 -9.28
CA ARG A 93 35.23 -18.38 -10.66
C ARG A 93 34.15 -19.39 -11.03
N ALA A 94 34.38 -20.67 -10.72
CA ALA A 94 33.40 -21.73 -10.96
C ALA A 94 32.12 -21.55 -10.14
N ALA A 95 32.22 -21.09 -8.88
CA ALA A 95 31.06 -20.75 -8.05
C ALA A 95 30.23 -19.61 -8.66
N ILE A 96 30.90 -18.53 -9.08
CA ILE A 96 30.26 -17.37 -9.72
C ILE A 96 29.57 -17.76 -11.03
N GLU A 97 30.17 -18.62 -11.85
CA GLU A 97 29.56 -19.13 -13.08
C GLU A 97 28.27 -19.93 -12.80
N ARG A 98 28.28 -20.81 -11.79
CA ARG A 98 27.08 -21.55 -11.37
C ARG A 98 25.99 -20.62 -10.83
N VAL A 99 26.37 -19.65 -10.00
CA VAL A 99 25.44 -18.66 -9.43
C VAL A 99 24.79 -17.83 -10.52
N ARG A 100 25.58 -17.31 -11.48
CA ARG A 100 25.05 -16.54 -12.62
C ARG A 100 24.09 -17.39 -13.44
N ALA A 101 24.50 -18.59 -13.84
CA ALA A 101 23.64 -19.49 -14.61
C ALA A 101 22.34 -19.89 -13.87
N ALA A 102 22.36 -19.89 -12.54
CA ALA A 102 21.21 -20.26 -11.73
C ALA A 102 20.23 -19.11 -11.48
N PHE A 103 20.70 -17.89 -11.23
CA PHE A 103 19.82 -16.80 -10.79
C PHE A 103 19.60 -15.74 -11.87
N ILE A 104 20.67 -15.23 -12.49
CA ILE A 104 20.63 -14.17 -13.51
C ILE A 104 21.52 -14.57 -14.70
N PRO A 105 21.04 -15.44 -15.63
CA PRO A 105 21.81 -15.84 -16.81
C PRO A 105 22.06 -14.71 -17.79
N GLN A 106 21.09 -13.79 -17.92
CA GLN A 106 21.16 -12.57 -18.72
C GLN A 106 20.58 -11.40 -17.94
N LEU A 107 21.11 -10.18 -18.13
CA LEU A 107 20.61 -9.00 -17.43
C LEU A 107 19.16 -8.67 -17.83
N ASP A 108 18.81 -8.94 -19.10
CA ASP A 108 17.46 -8.74 -19.63
C ASP A 108 16.41 -9.65 -18.94
N ASP A 109 16.84 -10.70 -18.23
CA ASP A 109 15.94 -11.57 -17.45
C ASP A 109 15.29 -10.81 -16.27
N LEU A 110 15.85 -9.66 -15.86
CA LEU A 110 15.23 -8.79 -14.85
C LEU A 110 13.99 -8.07 -15.37
N GLN A 111 13.85 -7.90 -16.69
CA GLN A 111 12.66 -7.28 -17.29
C GLN A 111 11.52 -8.28 -17.52
N ALA A 112 11.53 -9.39 -16.80
CA ALA A 112 10.50 -10.40 -16.89
C ALA A 112 9.15 -9.82 -16.45
N THR A 113 8.06 -10.52 -16.79
CA THR A 113 6.76 -10.13 -16.23
C THR A 113 6.68 -10.65 -14.79
N TYR A 114 5.94 -9.97 -13.91
CA TYR A 114 5.75 -10.41 -12.52
C TYR A 114 5.34 -11.88 -12.36
N VAL A 115 4.55 -12.41 -13.30
CA VAL A 115 4.18 -13.83 -13.31
C VAL A 115 5.40 -14.72 -13.50
N LYS A 116 6.30 -14.36 -14.42
CA LYS A 116 7.55 -15.10 -14.67
C LYS A 116 8.51 -14.99 -13.49
N GLU A 117 8.64 -13.82 -12.88
CA GLU A 117 9.49 -13.62 -11.68
C GLU A 117 9.03 -14.48 -10.51
N VAL A 118 7.73 -14.48 -10.21
CA VAL A 118 7.16 -15.29 -9.13
C VAL A 118 7.37 -16.79 -9.41
N HIS A 119 7.18 -17.23 -10.64
CA HIS A 119 7.49 -18.61 -11.02
C HIS A 119 8.98 -18.94 -10.89
N ALA A 120 9.87 -18.04 -11.32
CA ALA A 120 11.30 -18.20 -11.18
C ALA A 120 11.72 -18.24 -9.70
N ALA A 121 11.08 -17.45 -8.83
CA ALA A 121 11.35 -17.42 -7.40
C ALA A 121 11.16 -18.79 -6.73
N ILE A 122 10.12 -19.53 -7.12
CA ILE A 122 9.85 -20.89 -6.59
C ILE A 122 11.01 -21.84 -6.92
N GLU A 123 11.53 -21.78 -8.15
CA GLU A 123 12.67 -22.61 -8.56
C GLU A 123 13.99 -22.10 -7.97
N ASN A 124 14.16 -20.78 -7.89
CA ASN A 124 15.33 -20.13 -7.32
C ASN A 124 15.45 -20.40 -5.82
N ARG A 125 14.34 -20.52 -5.09
CA ARG A 125 14.31 -20.92 -3.69
C ARG A 125 14.93 -22.30 -3.48
N LYS A 126 14.67 -23.26 -4.38
CA LYS A 126 15.32 -24.59 -4.35
C LYS A 126 16.81 -24.49 -4.68
N ARG A 127 17.17 -23.65 -5.65
CA ARG A 127 18.57 -23.42 -6.06
C ARG A 127 19.40 -22.77 -4.96
N LEU A 128 18.79 -21.88 -4.18
CA LEU A 128 19.41 -21.19 -3.05
C LEU A 128 19.98 -22.18 -2.04
N GLU A 129 19.22 -23.21 -1.66
CA GLU A 129 19.70 -24.27 -0.77
C GLU A 129 20.86 -25.06 -1.40
N SER A 130 20.74 -25.43 -2.68
CA SER A 130 21.79 -26.20 -3.37
C SER A 130 23.10 -25.44 -3.59
N LEU A 131 23.03 -24.11 -3.71
CA LEU A 131 24.18 -23.23 -3.99
C LEU A 131 24.63 -22.42 -2.77
N LYS A 132 24.09 -22.69 -1.58
CA LYS A 132 24.38 -21.93 -0.36
C LYS A 132 25.87 -21.80 -0.08
N ALA A 133 26.61 -22.90 -0.20
CA ALA A 133 28.05 -22.90 0.02
C ALA A 133 28.78 -21.99 -0.98
N ASP A 134 28.39 -22.02 -2.26
CA ASP A 134 28.97 -21.15 -3.30
C ASP A 134 28.66 -19.67 -3.03
N LEU A 135 27.43 -19.36 -2.62
CA LEU A 135 26.98 -18.00 -2.32
C LEU A 135 27.70 -17.39 -1.11
N GLN A 136 28.05 -18.21 -0.12
CA GLN A 136 28.78 -17.77 1.08
C GLN A 136 30.28 -17.50 0.82
N LEU A 137 30.86 -18.01 -0.27
CA LEU A 137 32.26 -17.76 -0.61
C LEU A 137 32.54 -16.32 -1.04
N ILE A 138 31.51 -15.58 -1.45
CA ILE A 138 31.64 -14.28 -2.08
C ILE A 138 31.19 -13.20 -1.09
N PRO A 139 32.12 -12.45 -0.48
CA PRO A 139 31.78 -11.41 0.47
C PRO A 139 31.18 -10.19 -0.23
N VAL A 140 30.28 -9.51 0.46
CA VAL A 140 29.78 -8.17 0.10
C VAL A 140 29.93 -7.23 1.31
N ALA A 141 29.49 -5.98 1.18
CA ALA A 141 29.62 -4.97 2.24
C ALA A 141 28.95 -5.40 3.56
N ASP A 142 29.37 -4.78 4.67
CA ASP A 142 28.81 -4.95 6.02
C ASP A 142 28.87 -6.38 6.56
N GLY A 143 29.88 -7.16 6.16
CA GLY A 143 30.09 -8.54 6.63
C GLY A 143 29.07 -9.54 6.09
N ARG A 144 28.31 -9.15 5.05
CA ARG A 144 27.37 -10.02 4.35
C ARG A 144 28.06 -10.79 3.23
N THR A 145 27.31 -11.67 2.58
CA THR A 145 27.75 -12.46 1.43
C THR A 145 26.77 -12.33 0.27
N LEU A 146 27.12 -12.91 -0.88
CA LEU A 146 26.21 -12.99 -2.02
C LEU A 146 24.93 -13.78 -1.70
N LEU A 147 24.95 -14.64 -0.68
CA LEU A 147 23.76 -15.31 -0.16
C LEU A 147 22.70 -14.28 0.27
N ASP A 148 23.08 -13.26 1.03
CA ASP A 148 22.14 -12.25 1.54
C ASP A 148 21.46 -11.47 0.39
N TRP A 149 22.20 -11.19 -0.68
CA TRP A 149 21.64 -10.52 -1.86
C TRP A 149 20.71 -11.44 -2.65
N VAL A 150 21.05 -12.72 -2.80
CA VAL A 150 20.20 -13.71 -3.48
C VAL A 150 18.94 -14.01 -2.66
N GLU A 151 19.02 -14.06 -1.33
CA GLU A 151 17.86 -14.16 -0.45
C GLU A 151 16.94 -12.94 -0.60
N GLY A 152 17.52 -11.74 -0.70
CA GLY A 152 16.78 -10.50 -0.99
C GLY A 152 16.08 -10.54 -2.35
N TYR A 153 16.79 -10.96 -3.40
CA TYR A 153 16.26 -11.13 -4.75
C TYR A 153 15.05 -12.08 -4.78
N VAL A 154 15.20 -13.31 -4.27
CA VAL A 154 14.12 -14.31 -4.29
C VAL A 154 12.97 -13.89 -3.36
N GLY A 155 13.28 -13.29 -2.21
CA GLY A 155 12.28 -12.80 -1.26
C GLY A 155 11.42 -11.67 -1.84
N ALA A 156 12.02 -10.75 -2.59
CA ALA A 156 11.29 -9.67 -3.26
C ALA A 156 10.31 -10.21 -4.31
N ALA A 157 10.72 -11.18 -5.15
CA ALA A 157 9.83 -11.83 -6.11
C ALA A 157 8.67 -12.58 -5.44
N GLU A 158 8.92 -13.27 -4.32
CA GLU A 158 7.83 -13.92 -3.56
C GLU A 158 6.86 -12.89 -2.96
N GLN A 159 7.37 -11.74 -2.50
CA GLN A 159 6.55 -10.64 -2.02
C GLN A 159 5.66 -10.07 -3.13
N ILE A 160 6.18 -9.90 -4.36
CA ILE A 160 5.38 -9.53 -5.54
C ILE A 160 4.24 -10.53 -5.73
N GLY A 161 4.52 -11.84 -5.65
CA GLY A 161 3.51 -12.89 -5.75
C GLY A 161 2.43 -12.82 -4.68
N ALA A 162 2.81 -12.60 -3.42
CA ALA A 162 1.88 -12.43 -2.32
C ALA A 162 0.99 -11.19 -2.50
N LEU A 163 1.55 -10.07 -2.95
CA LEU A 163 0.80 -8.84 -3.22
C LEU A 163 -0.16 -9.00 -4.41
N LEU A 164 0.25 -9.72 -5.47
CA LEU A 164 -0.63 -10.05 -6.59
C LEU A 164 -1.80 -10.96 -6.16
N SER A 165 -1.56 -11.94 -5.29
CA SER A 165 -2.62 -12.76 -4.72
C SER A 165 -3.59 -11.92 -3.88
N GLN A 166 -3.08 -11.06 -3.00
CA GLN A 166 -3.91 -10.14 -2.21
C GLN A 166 -4.75 -9.22 -3.09
N ARG A 167 -4.21 -8.77 -4.22
CA ARG A 167 -4.94 -7.97 -5.21
C ARG A 167 -6.10 -8.77 -5.82
N ALA A 168 -5.88 -10.04 -6.17
CA ALA A 168 -6.89 -10.92 -6.73
C ALA A 168 -8.00 -11.25 -5.71
N ASP A 169 -7.64 -11.54 -4.47
CA ASP A 169 -8.60 -11.87 -3.39
C ASP A 169 -9.45 -10.66 -2.98
N ALA A 170 -8.89 -9.46 -3.05
CA ALA A 170 -9.62 -8.22 -2.78
C ALA A 170 -10.69 -7.91 -3.85
N ASP A 171 -10.65 -8.53 -5.03
CA ASP A 171 -11.33 -8.01 -6.22
C ASP A 171 -12.86 -8.30 -6.29
N THR A 172 -13.41 -9.35 -5.65
CA THR A 172 -14.83 -9.74 -5.88
C THR A 172 -15.76 -9.70 -4.65
N GLY A 173 -15.41 -10.30 -3.52
CA GLY A 173 -16.26 -10.28 -2.31
C GLY A 173 -16.00 -9.06 -1.42
N ALA A 174 -14.71 -8.82 -1.13
CA ALA A 174 -14.27 -7.82 -0.16
C ALA A 174 -14.55 -6.38 -0.61
N ARG A 175 -14.49 -6.07 -1.91
CA ARG A 175 -14.90 -4.75 -2.45
C ARG A 175 -16.38 -4.45 -2.22
N ARG A 176 -17.25 -5.45 -2.38
CA ARG A 176 -18.70 -5.27 -2.19
C ARG A 176 -19.01 -4.97 -0.73
N ASP A 177 -18.37 -5.70 0.19
CA ASP A 177 -18.50 -5.46 1.62
C ASP A 177 -17.90 -4.12 2.06
N ALA A 178 -16.74 -3.74 1.52
CA ALA A 178 -16.13 -2.44 1.76
C ALA A 178 -17.05 -1.28 1.30
N GLY A 179 -17.66 -1.40 0.12
CA GLY A 179 -18.65 -0.44 -0.38
C GLY A 179 -19.90 -0.35 0.51
N ARG A 180 -20.38 -1.48 1.02
CA ARG A 180 -21.51 -1.55 1.97
C ARG A 180 -21.15 -0.91 3.31
N ILE A 181 -19.99 -1.22 3.87
CA ILE A 181 -19.50 -0.64 5.14
C ILE A 181 -19.38 0.87 4.99
N ARG A 182 -18.74 1.36 3.92
CA ARG A 182 -18.63 2.80 3.64
C ARG A 182 -20.00 3.48 3.63
N THR A 183 -20.95 2.93 2.86
CA THR A 183 -22.28 3.51 2.71
C THR A 183 -23.04 3.53 4.04
N ALA A 184 -22.99 2.44 4.81
CA ALA A 184 -23.60 2.35 6.12
C ALA A 184 -22.98 3.35 7.12
N THR A 185 -21.65 3.52 7.11
CA THR A 185 -20.95 4.47 7.96
C THR A 185 -21.34 5.92 7.65
N LEU A 186 -21.40 6.29 6.37
CA LEU A 186 -21.85 7.63 5.97
C LEU A 186 -23.30 7.90 6.38
N ALA A 187 -24.17 6.90 6.31
CA ALA A 187 -25.55 7.02 6.77
C ALA A 187 -25.64 7.25 8.29
N VAL A 188 -24.81 6.56 9.09
CA VAL A 188 -24.73 6.79 10.54
C VAL A 188 -24.23 8.21 10.84
N LEU A 189 -23.15 8.66 10.19
CA LEU A 189 -22.61 10.02 10.35
C LEU A 189 -23.65 11.10 10.01
N GLY A 190 -24.40 10.90 8.92
CA GLY A 190 -25.47 11.82 8.53
C GLY A 190 -26.60 11.91 9.56
N ARG A 191 -27.06 10.77 10.10
CA ARG A 191 -28.08 10.75 11.16
C ARG A 191 -27.57 11.37 12.46
N PHE A 192 -26.33 11.07 12.84
CA PHE A 192 -25.70 11.68 14.01
C PHE A 192 -25.64 13.21 13.87
N ARG A 193 -25.19 13.72 12.73
CA ARG A 193 -25.13 15.17 12.49
C ARG A 193 -26.50 15.84 12.61
N GLY A 194 -27.55 15.22 12.05
CA GLY A 194 -28.93 15.71 12.20
C GLY A 194 -29.36 15.78 13.67
N ALA A 195 -29.18 14.69 14.41
CA ALA A 195 -29.53 14.64 15.84
C ALA A 195 -28.75 15.65 16.69
N LEU A 196 -27.46 15.86 16.38
CA LEU A 196 -26.64 16.88 17.05
C LEU A 196 -27.15 18.29 16.75
N GLY A 197 -27.52 18.58 15.51
CA GLY A 197 -28.12 19.86 15.12
C GLY A 197 -29.42 20.14 15.86
N ASP A 198 -30.30 19.15 15.98
CA ASP A 198 -31.55 19.26 16.73
C ASP A 198 -31.28 19.53 18.22
N GLU A 199 -30.33 18.82 18.83
CA GLU A 199 -29.96 19.01 20.23
C GLU A 199 -29.35 20.41 20.49
N ILE A 200 -28.44 20.86 19.63
CA ILE A 200 -27.87 22.22 19.72
C ILE A 200 -28.99 23.25 19.66
N ALA A 201 -29.96 23.11 18.74
CA ALA A 201 -31.04 24.09 18.58
C ALA A 201 -31.87 24.28 19.86
N VAL A 202 -32.12 23.20 20.62
CA VAL A 202 -32.99 23.23 21.81
C VAL A 202 -32.23 23.39 23.13
N ASN A 203 -30.93 23.07 23.18
CA ASN A 203 -30.13 23.12 24.40
C ASN A 203 -29.19 24.34 24.43
N PRO A 204 -29.52 25.40 25.19
CA PRO A 204 -28.68 26.60 25.26
C PRO A 204 -27.35 26.41 25.97
N ALA A 205 -27.16 25.31 26.70
CA ALA A 205 -25.89 25.00 27.37
C ALA A 205 -24.83 24.43 26.41
N LEU A 206 -25.21 24.00 25.19
CA LEU A 206 -24.26 23.48 24.21
C LEU A 206 -23.61 24.60 23.39
N PRO A 207 -22.32 24.49 23.05
CA PRO A 207 -21.67 25.40 22.11
C PRO A 207 -22.37 25.39 20.76
N ARG A 208 -22.57 26.57 20.18
CA ARG A 208 -23.24 26.72 18.88
C ARG A 208 -22.39 26.25 17.71
N ASP A 209 -21.09 26.20 17.91
CA ASP A 209 -20.09 25.67 16.98
C ASP A 209 -19.80 24.18 17.20
N LEU A 210 -20.52 23.49 18.10
CA LEU A 210 -20.25 22.08 18.42
C LEU A 210 -20.34 21.15 17.20
N ASP A 211 -21.23 21.42 16.25
CA ASP A 211 -21.27 20.69 14.97
C ASP A 211 -19.93 20.82 14.22
N ALA A 212 -19.38 22.03 14.13
CA ALA A 212 -18.09 22.28 13.49
C ALA A 212 -16.93 21.67 14.27
N GLN A 213 -17.00 21.65 15.61
CA GLN A 213 -16.01 20.98 16.46
C GLN A 213 -16.00 19.47 16.25
N VAL A 214 -17.14 18.84 15.94
CA VAL A 214 -17.22 17.39 15.72
C VAL A 214 -16.95 17.03 14.25
N PHE A 215 -17.55 17.74 13.30
CA PHE A 215 -17.54 17.37 11.89
C PHE A 215 -16.59 18.17 11.01
N GLY A 216 -16.00 19.27 11.50
CA GLY A 216 -15.19 20.17 10.66
C GLY A 216 -14.04 19.47 9.93
N PHE A 217 -13.32 18.58 10.61
CA PHE A 217 -12.25 17.81 9.97
C PHE A 217 -12.78 16.75 8.98
N ILE A 218 -13.92 16.14 9.30
CA ILE A 218 -14.60 15.17 8.42
C ILE A 218 -15.05 15.86 7.13
N ASP A 219 -15.56 17.08 7.24
CA ASP A 219 -15.98 17.89 6.10
C ASP A 219 -14.78 18.32 5.24
N GLN A 220 -13.68 18.74 5.87
CA GLN A 220 -12.43 19.08 5.18
C GLN A 220 -11.90 17.90 4.35
N LEU A 221 -11.84 16.70 4.93
CA LEU A 221 -11.43 15.49 4.20
C LEU A 221 -12.37 15.16 3.02
N GLY A 222 -13.67 15.42 3.20
CA GLY A 222 -14.66 15.30 2.14
C GLY A 222 -14.43 16.29 1.00
N GLN A 223 -14.11 17.54 1.33
CA GLN A 223 -13.87 18.62 0.37
C GLN A 223 -12.58 18.41 -0.42
N MET A 224 -11.46 18.11 0.26
CA MET A 224 -10.18 17.80 -0.40
C MET A 224 -10.32 16.72 -1.47
N ARG A 225 -11.17 15.71 -1.20
CA ARG A 225 -11.43 14.64 -2.15
C ARG A 225 -12.35 15.05 -3.30
N ALA A 226 -13.34 15.91 -3.04
CA ALA A 226 -14.17 16.48 -4.10
C ALA A 226 -13.32 17.32 -5.07
N ASP A 227 -12.43 18.16 -4.53
CA ASP A 227 -11.53 19.03 -5.29
C ASP A 227 -10.54 18.22 -6.14
N ALA A 228 -9.97 17.15 -5.56
CA ALA A 228 -9.09 16.24 -6.29
C ALA A 228 -9.79 15.52 -7.47
N LEU A 229 -11.05 15.11 -7.27
CA LEU A 229 -11.85 14.49 -8.34
C LEU A 229 -12.19 15.49 -9.44
N ALA A 230 -12.59 16.72 -9.07
CA ALA A 230 -12.89 17.79 -10.03
C ALA A 230 -11.65 18.17 -10.86
N SER A 231 -10.49 18.29 -10.21
CA SER A 231 -9.21 18.62 -10.86
C SER A 231 -8.76 17.54 -11.86
N LYS A 232 -9.00 16.26 -11.54
CA LYS A 232 -8.69 15.14 -12.44
C LYS A 232 -9.58 15.13 -13.69
N HIS A 233 -10.85 15.50 -13.56
CA HIS A 233 -11.78 15.63 -14.70
C HIS A 233 -11.44 16.84 -15.59
N ALA A 234 -10.94 17.94 -15.03
CA ALA A 234 -10.51 19.11 -15.79
C ALA A 234 -9.26 18.85 -16.63
N SER A 235 -8.31 18.03 -16.14
CA SER A 235 -7.07 17.68 -16.87
C SER A 235 -7.26 16.65 -17.99
N THR A 236 -8.41 15.98 -18.09
CA THR A 236 -8.71 15.02 -19.16
C THR A 236 -9.54 15.63 -20.31
N ALA A 237 -9.92 16.90 -20.21
CA ALA A 237 -10.52 17.64 -21.32
C ALA A 237 -9.40 18.18 -22.23
N GLU A 238 -9.25 17.55 -23.39
CA GLU A 238 -8.27 17.85 -24.45
C GLU A 238 -8.33 19.33 -24.91
N PRO A 239 -7.19 19.98 -25.22
CA PRO A 239 -7.20 21.34 -25.76
C PRO A 239 -7.82 21.34 -27.16
N ALA A 240 -8.69 22.33 -27.43
CA ALA A 240 -9.33 22.52 -28.72
C ALA A 240 -8.27 22.62 -29.84
N PRO A 241 -8.52 22.04 -31.03
CA PRO A 241 -7.58 22.14 -32.13
C PRO A 241 -7.49 23.59 -32.59
N GLU A 242 -6.29 24.17 -32.49
CA GLU A 242 -5.96 25.44 -33.12
C GLU A 242 -6.18 25.31 -34.63
N GLY A 243 -7.24 25.95 -35.11
CA GLY A 243 -7.50 26.07 -36.54
C GLY A 243 -6.50 27.03 -37.17
N THR A 244 -5.90 26.61 -38.28
CA THR A 244 -5.24 27.52 -39.22
C THR A 244 -5.61 27.09 -40.64
N PRO A 245 -6.18 27.99 -41.44
CA PRO A 245 -5.81 28.14 -42.84
C PRO A 245 -4.77 29.25 -43.01
#